data_AF-A0A1E5V8M6-F1
#
_entry.id   AF-A0A1E5V8M6-F1
#
_cell.length_a   1.000
_cell.length_b   1.000
_cell.length_c   1.000
_cell.angle_alpha   90.00
_cell.angle_beta   90.00
_cell.angle_gamma   90.00
#
_symmetry.space_group_name_H-M   'P 1'
#
loop_
_entity.id
_entity.type
_entity.pdbx_description
1 polymer ?
#
loop_
_entity_poly.entity_id
_entity_poly.type
_entity_poly.pdbx_seq_one_letter_code
_entity_poly.pdbx_strand_id
1 'polypeptide(L)'
;MEPFLRKFFLDVYRRMRGDTRVSNYCKFDSQLLTFFTSSLYVAGLLTTLLATRVTAGSGRRVSMILGGGAFLAGAAVGGASVNIAMVI
;
A
#
# COMPACT_ATOMS: atom_id res chain seq x y z
N MET A 1 8.76 -11.38 3.91
CA MET A 1 8.89 -9.92 4.16
C MET A 1 10.33 -9.45 4.20
N GLU A 2 11.28 -10.26 4.69
CA GLU A 2 12.71 -9.89 4.74
C GLU A 2 13.33 -9.42 3.41
N PRO A 3 13.16 -10.09 2.26
CA PRO A 3 13.73 -9.60 0.99
C PRO A 3 13.11 -8.27 0.52
N PHE A 4 11.82 -8.04 0.80
CA PHE A 4 11.14 -6.78 0.52
C PHE A 4 11.66 -5.66 1.42
N LEU A 5 11.69 -5.87 2.74
CA LEU A 5 12.27 -4.94 3.71
C LEU A 5 13.74 -4.64 3.38
N ARG A 6 14.53 -5.65 2.98
CA ARG A 6 15.92 -5.45 2.60
C ARG A 6 16.08 -4.61 1.32
N LYS A 7 15.16 -4.71 0.36
CA LYS A 7 15.23 -3.98 -0.91
C LYS A 7 14.66 -2.57 -0.81
N PHE A 8 13.58 -2.40 -0.07
CA PHE A 8 12.78 -1.18 -0.01
C PHE A 8 12.99 -0.42 1.31
N PHE A 9 13.07 -1.09 2.45
CA PHE A 9 13.12 -0.46 3.79
C PHE A 9 14.30 -0.96 4.62
N LEU A 10 15.52 -0.69 4.13
CA LEU A 10 16.77 -1.26 4.66
C LEU A 10 17.04 -0.86 6.12
N ASP A 11 16.60 0.34 6.53
CA ASP A 11 16.66 0.79 7.93
C ASP A 11 15.73 0.02 8.86
N VAL A 12 14.51 -0.29 8.41
CA VAL A 12 13.57 -1.13 9.17
C VAL A 12 14.11 -2.56 9.25
N TYR A 13 14.70 -3.06 8.17
CA TYR A 13 15.36 -4.37 8.14
C TYR A 13 16.51 -4.48 9.16
N ARG A 14 17.37 -3.44 9.24
CA ARG A 14 18.47 -3.39 10.22
C ARG A 14 17.97 -3.36 11.66
N ARG A 15 16.94 -2.55 11.97
CA ARG A 15 16.31 -2.52 13.31
C ARG A 15 15.61 -3.82 13.66
N MET A 16 14.97 -4.47 12.69
CA MET A 16 14.30 -5.76 12.89
C MET A 16 15.29 -6.87 13.30
N ARG A 17 16.48 -6.89 12.71
CA ARG A 17 17.55 -7.87 13.01
C ARG A 17 18.43 -7.51 14.20
N GLY A 18 18.62 -6.22 14.50
CA GLY A 18 19.53 -5.74 15.55
C GLY A 18 18.92 -5.77 16.95
N ASP A 19 17.62 -5.46 17.10
CA ASP A 19 16.98 -5.34 18.40
C ASP A 19 16.07 -6.54 18.71
N THR A 20 16.56 -7.53 19.45
CA THR A 20 15.76 -8.71 19.86
C THR A 20 14.84 -8.46 21.07
N ARG A 21 14.98 -7.33 21.78
CA ARG A 21 14.23 -7.02 23.02
C ARG A 21 13.01 -6.11 22.83
N VAL A 22 12.78 -5.60 21.62
CA VAL A 22 11.74 -4.59 21.34
C VAL A 22 10.52 -5.23 20.68
N SER A 23 9.32 -4.83 21.13
CA SER A 23 8.04 -5.29 20.58
C SER A 23 7.94 -5.04 19.07
N ASN A 24 7.27 -5.94 18.35
CA ASN A 24 7.10 -5.85 16.89
C ASN A 24 6.46 -4.52 16.45
N TYR A 25 5.60 -3.91 17.28
CA TYR A 25 4.98 -2.61 16.97
C TYR A 25 5.99 -1.46 16.98
N CYS A 26 6.92 -1.42 17.94
CA CYS A 26 7.99 -0.41 17.96
C CYS A 26 9.06 -0.66 16.88
N LYS A 27 9.21 -1.89 16.39
CA LYS A 27 10.14 -2.21 15.28
C LYS A 27 9.72 -1.60 13.94
N PHE A 28 8.42 -1.40 13.74
CA PHE A 28 7.86 -0.86 12.50
C PHE A 28 7.51 0.64 12.58
N ASP A 29 7.91 1.33 13.67
CA ASP A 29 7.71 2.77 13.86
C ASP A 29 8.70 3.59 13.00
N SER A 30 8.52 3.51 11.69
CA SER A 30 9.27 4.32 10.74
C SER A 30 8.29 5.21 10.01
N GLN A 31 8.52 6.51 10.08
CA GLN A 31 7.66 7.53 9.49
C GLN A 31 7.35 7.24 8.01
N LEU A 32 8.34 6.71 7.27
CA LEU A 32 8.21 6.30 5.86
C LEU A 32 7.23 5.13 5.66
N LEU A 33 7.27 4.11 6.52
CA LEU A 33 6.35 2.96 6.44
C LEU A 33 4.95 3.35 6.93
N THR A 34 4.86 4.20 7.94
CA THR A 34 3.57 4.78 8.38
C THR A 34 2.94 5.63 7.29
N PHE A 35 3.72 6.48 6.60
CA PHE A 35 3.25 7.25 5.46
C PHE A 35 2.73 6.35 4.34
N PHE A 36 3.48 5.31 3.96
CA PHE A 36 3.06 4.30 2.98
C PHE A 36 1.72 3.65 3.35
N THR A 37 1.58 3.24 4.61
CA THR A 37 0.37 2.56 5.05
C THR A 37 -0.81 3.53 5.12
N SER A 38 -0.57 4.77 5.57
CA SER A 38 -1.58 5.83 5.65
C SER A 38 -2.08 6.29 4.28
N SER A 39 -1.22 6.38 3.26
CA SER A 39 -1.61 6.80 1.91
C SER A 39 -2.62 5.84 1.29
N LEU A 40 -2.45 4.53 1.52
CA LEU A 40 -3.41 3.50 1.09
C LEU A 40 -4.78 3.69 1.73
N TYR A 41 -4.83 4.01 3.03
CA TYR A 41 -6.10 4.29 3.72
C TYR A 41 -6.78 5.57 3.21
N VAL A 42 -6.01 6.64 2.99
CA VAL A 42 -6.54 7.90 2.44
C VAL A 42 -7.05 7.70 1.00
N ALA A 43 -6.30 6.99 0.17
CA ALA A 43 -6.73 6.62 -1.18
C ALA A 43 -8.01 5.77 -1.15
N GLY A 44 -8.11 4.81 -0.21
CA GLY A 44 -9.32 4.03 0.04
C GLY A 44 -10.53 4.91 0.38
N LEU A 45 -10.36 5.90 1.26
CA LEU A 45 -11.43 6.83 1.61
C LEU A 45 -11.89 7.65 0.40
N LEU A 46 -10.96 8.25 -0.34
CA LEU A 46 -11.30 9.03 -1.54
C LEU A 46 -11.98 8.18 -2.61
N THR A 47 -11.50 6.96 -2.83
CA THR A 47 -12.10 6.05 -3.82
C THR A 47 -13.50 5.60 -3.42
N THR A 48 -13.80 5.39 -2.13
CA THR A 48 -15.17 5.06 -1.71
C THR A 48 -16.17 6.20 -1.99
N LEU A 49 -15.78 7.45 -1.74
CA LEU A 49 -16.60 8.62 -2.07
C LEU A 49 -16.88 8.72 -3.57
N LEU A 50 -15.86 8.50 -4.40
CA LEU A 50 -15.99 8.48 -5.86
C LEU A 50 -16.84 7.31 -6.34
N ALA A 51 -16.66 6.12 -5.75
CA ALA A 51 -17.40 4.91 -6.11
C ALA A 51 -18.90 5.08 -5.88
N THR A 52 -19.33 5.79 -4.84
CA THR A 52 -20.74 6.12 -4.61
C THR A 52 -21.33 6.94 -5.76
N ARG A 53 -20.61 7.97 -6.23
CA ARG A 53 -21.06 8.83 -7.35
C ARG A 53 -21.12 8.06 -8.66
N VAL A 54 -20.10 7.27 -8.97
CA VAL A 54 -20.03 6.45 -10.20
C VAL A 54 -21.11 5.37 -10.19
N THR A 55 -21.35 4.72 -9.06
CA THR A 55 -22.37 3.67 -8.96
C THR A 55 -23.78 4.23 -9.09
N ALA A 56 -24.03 5.45 -8.58
CA ALA A 56 -25.33 6.13 -8.71
C ALA A 56 -25.64 6.57 -10.16
N GLY A 57 -24.63 7.01 -10.93
CA GLY A 57 -24.82 7.47 -12.31
C GLY A 57 -24.71 6.38 -13.38
N SER A 58 -23.80 5.42 -13.21
CA SER A 58 -23.44 4.43 -14.25
C SER A 58 -23.73 2.97 -13.87
N GLY A 59 -24.31 2.73 -12.69
CA GLY A 59 -24.71 1.40 -12.21
C GLY A 59 -23.58 0.54 -11.64
N ARG A 60 -23.96 -0.56 -10.97
CA ARG A 60 -23.07 -1.43 -10.17
C ARG A 60 -22.03 -2.22 -10.97
N ARG A 61 -22.31 -2.51 -12.25
CA ARG A 61 -21.42 -3.31 -13.11
C ARG A 61 -20.19 -2.51 -13.55
N VAL A 62 -20.37 -1.23 -13.86
CA VAL A 62 -19.30 -0.35 -14.32
C VAL A 62 -18.31 -0.07 -13.18
N SER A 63 -18.79 0.19 -11.96
CA SER A 63 -17.92 0.39 -10.80
C SER A 63 -17.12 -0.86 -10.43
N MET A 64 -17.70 -2.06 -10.55
CA MET A 64 -17.01 -3.33 -10.30
C MET A 64 -15.92 -3.63 -11.34
N ILE A 65 -16.17 -3.35 -12.63
CA ILE A 65 -15.16 -3.51 -13.69
C ILE A 65 -14.02 -2.51 -13.54
N LEU A 66 -14.33 -1.24 -13.24
CA LEU A 66 -13.31 -0.21 -12.97
C LEU A 66 -12.45 -0.57 -11.75
N GLY A 67 -13.08 -1.02 -10.66
CA GLY A 67 -12.36 -1.46 -9.47
C GLY A 67 -11.44 -2.65 -9.74
N GLY A 68 -11.93 -3.66 -10.48
CA GLY A 68 -11.13 -4.82 -10.87
C GLY A 68 -9.96 -4.45 -11.80
N GLY A 69 -10.18 -3.56 -12.77
CA GLY A 69 -9.14 -3.06 -13.66
C GLY A 69 -8.05 -2.28 -12.91
N ALA A 70 -8.46 -1.40 -11.99
CA ALA A 70 -7.52 -0.67 -11.14
C ALA A 70 -6.70 -1.61 -10.24
N PHE A 71 -7.32 -2.66 -9.70
CA PHE A 71 -6.63 -3.66 -8.89
C PHE A 71 -5.58 -4.44 -9.68
N LEU A 72 -5.91 -4.87 -10.91
CA LEU A 72 -4.96 -5.56 -11.79
C LEU A 72 -3.78 -4.65 -12.18
N ALA A 73 -4.05 -3.38 -12.51
CA ALA A 73 -3.00 -2.41 -12.79
C ALA A 73 -2.08 -2.20 -11.57
N GLY A 74 -2.66 -2.03 -10.38
CA GLY A 74 -1.89 -1.91 -9.13
C GLY A 74 -1.05 -3.15 -8.82
N ALA A 75 -1.58 -4.36 -9.06
CA ALA A 75 -0.84 -5.60 -8.89
C ALA A 75 0.33 -5.73 -9.87
N ALA A 76 0.15 -5.33 -11.13
CA ALA A 76 1.21 -5.32 -12.13
C ALA A 76 2.33 -4.33 -11.75
N VAL A 77 1.97 -3.12 -11.32
CA VAL A 77 2.92 -2.11 -10.86
C VAL A 77 3.67 -2.59 -9.60
N GLY A 78 2.95 -3.18 -8.63
CA GLY A 78 3.56 -3.75 -7.43
C GLY A 78 4.51 -4.91 -7.74
N GLY A 79 4.15 -5.79 -8.68
CA GLY A 79 4.99 -6.91 -9.11
C GLY A 79 6.23 -6.50 -9.92
N ALA A 80 6.13 -5.42 -10.71
CA ALA A 80 7.24 -4.86 -11.48
C ALA A 80 8.06 -3.82 -10.70
N SER A 81 7.69 -3.53 -9.46
CA SER A 81 8.29 -2.43 -8.72
C SER A 81 9.76 -2.66 -8.39
N VAL A 82 10.56 -1.64 -8.71
CA VAL A 82 12.01 -1.60 -8.44
C VAL A 82 12.37 -0.58 -7.36
N ASN A 83 11.46 0.35 -7.04
CA ASN A 83 11.65 1.42 -6.09
C ASN A 83 10.36 1.75 -5.30
N ILE A 84 10.46 2.24 -4.07
CA ILE A 84 9.31 2.53 -3.18
C ILE A 84 8.36 3.56 -3.76
N ALA A 85 8.91 4.58 -4.43
CA ALA A 85 8.13 5.64 -5.07
C ALA A 85 7.31 5.17 -6.27
N MET A 86 7.51 3.92 -6.73
CA MET A 86 6.72 3.31 -7.79
C MET A 86 5.54 2.51 -7.25
N VAL A 87 5.56 2.15 -5.95
CA VAL A 87 4.48 1.43 -5.25
C VAL A 87 3.58 2.39 -4.47
N ILE A 88 4.09 3.59 -4.15
CA ILE A 88 3.34 4.72 -3.59
C ILE A 88 2.72 5.52 -4.72
#